data_AF-A0AAW4BHT1-F1
#
_entry.id   AF-A0AAW4BHT1-F1
#
_cell.length_a   1.000
_cell.length_b   1.000
_cell.length_c   1.000
_cell.angle_alpha   90.00
_cell.angle_beta   90.00
_cell.angle_gamma   90.00
#
_symmetry.space_group_name_H-M   'P 1'
#
loop_
_entity.id
_entity.type
_entity.pdbx_description
1 polymer ?
#
loop_
_entity_poly.entity_id
_entity_poly.type
_entity_poly.pdbx_seq_one_letter_code
_entity_poly.pdbx_strand_id
1 'polypeptide(L)'
;NGQYTFVLNPNSPQYILLNQNKHGTDHFVLNLSDGSKIVVQIPVTGKQDTPTISGDLAGVVTEDHKVDSHGLLHANGKIDVIDPDQNESSMKPEVLAGKYGSLSIDADGHWQYHVDNSLSNIQALTSATSLHESFVIHTQDGTPQTLDMTIG
;
A
#
# COMPACT_ATOMS: atom_id res chain seq x y z
N ASN A 1 46.14 19.90 -11.02
CA ASN A 1 44.91 19.77 -11.83
C ASN A 1 44.37 18.37 -11.68
N GLY A 2 43.59 18.13 -10.61
CA GLY A 2 42.84 16.89 -10.46
C GLY A 2 41.50 17.03 -11.16
N GLN A 3 41.18 16.14 -12.10
CA GLN A 3 39.80 15.92 -12.51
C GLN A 3 39.24 14.78 -11.68
N TYR A 4 38.07 15.01 -11.09
CA TYR A 4 37.34 14.01 -10.33
C TYR A 4 36.00 13.76 -11.01
N THR A 5 35.64 12.50 -11.12
CA THR A 5 34.30 12.07 -11.55
C THR A 5 33.59 11.53 -10.33
N PHE A 6 32.48 12.17 -9.95
CA PHE A 6 31.59 11.64 -8.92
C PHE A 6 30.55 10.77 -9.61
N VAL A 7 30.50 9.50 -9.22
CA VAL A 7 29.41 8.60 -9.60
C VAL A 7 28.56 8.43 -8.37
N LEU A 8 27.33 8.94 -8.42
CA LEU A 8 26.36 8.73 -7.36
C LEU A 8 26.10 7.23 -7.26
N ASN A 9 26.11 6.66 -6.05
CA ASN A 9 25.61 5.32 -5.85
C ASN A 9 24.08 5.40 -5.67
N PRO A 10 23.27 5.05 -6.68
CA PRO A 10 21.81 5.11 -6.55
C PRO A 10 21.29 4.15 -5.48
N ASN A 11 22.10 3.17 -5.05
CA ASN A 11 21.72 2.17 -4.06
C ASN A 11 22.18 2.54 -2.63
N SER A 12 22.65 3.75 -2.37
CA SER A 12 23.00 4.15 -1.01
C SER A 12 21.71 4.24 -0.17
N PRO A 13 21.67 3.66 1.05
CA PRO A 13 20.47 3.67 1.90
C PRO A 13 19.95 5.07 2.25
N GLN A 14 20.79 6.10 2.14
CA GLN A 14 20.41 7.49 2.40
C GLN A 14 19.63 8.12 1.23
N TYR A 15 19.56 7.46 0.07
CA TYR A 15 18.87 7.95 -1.14
C TYR A 15 17.67 7.10 -1.55
N ILE A 16 17.74 5.77 -1.38
CA ILE A 16 16.63 4.86 -1.72
C ILE A 16 15.36 5.17 -0.92
N LEU A 17 15.49 5.75 0.28
CA LEU A 17 14.36 6.02 1.17
C LEU A 17 13.73 7.42 0.95
N LEU A 18 14.25 8.23 0.02
CA LEU A 18 13.80 9.60 -0.15
C LEU A 18 12.52 9.67 -0.99
N ASN A 19 11.40 9.92 -0.30
CA ASN A 19 10.10 10.17 -0.94
C ASN A 19 10.17 11.34 -1.95
N GLN A 20 9.14 11.46 -2.77
CA GLN A 20 9.07 12.46 -3.84
C GLN A 20 9.44 13.88 -3.37
N ASN A 21 10.40 14.50 -4.09
CA ASN A 21 10.89 15.86 -3.84
C ASN A 21 11.58 16.08 -2.48
N LYS A 22 11.78 15.04 -1.66
CA LYS A 22 12.63 15.17 -0.46
C LYS A 22 14.08 15.35 -0.88
N HIS A 23 14.77 16.26 -0.21
CA HIS A 23 16.17 16.56 -0.51
C HIS A 23 17.09 15.82 0.46
N GLY A 24 18.09 15.16 -0.10
CA GLY A 24 19.23 14.58 0.62
C GLY A 24 20.53 15.21 0.16
N THR A 25 21.64 14.84 0.80
CA THR A 25 22.97 15.28 0.37
C THR A 25 23.96 14.13 0.52
N ASP A 26 24.68 13.82 -0.57
CA ASP A 26 25.81 12.89 -0.55
C ASP A 26 27.09 13.63 -0.21
N HIS A 27 27.95 12.99 0.58
CA HIS A 27 29.19 13.57 1.08
C HIS A 27 30.39 12.73 0.62
N PHE A 28 31.27 13.34 -0.18
CA PHE A 28 32.55 12.74 -0.54
C PHE A 28 33.69 13.43 0.19
N VAL A 29 34.52 12.66 0.89
CA VAL A 29 35.71 13.17 1.58
C VAL A 29 36.92 13.02 0.68
N LEU A 30 37.52 14.14 0.28
CA LEU A 30 38.80 14.19 -0.43
C LEU A 30 39.91 14.42 0.59
N ASN A 31 40.90 13.51 0.63
CA ASN A 31 42.11 13.69 1.42
C ASN A 31 43.18 14.36 0.54
N LEU A 32 43.76 15.46 1.02
CA LEU A 32 44.78 16.23 0.32
C LEU A 32 46.19 15.77 0.73
N SER A 33 47.18 16.09 -0.11
CA SER A 33 48.58 15.70 0.10
C SER A 33 49.22 16.33 1.35
N ASP A 34 48.66 17.45 1.83
CA ASP A 34 49.08 18.11 3.07
C ASP A 34 48.39 17.54 4.32
N GLY A 35 47.58 16.48 4.17
CA GLY A 35 46.84 15.84 5.25
C GLY A 35 45.49 16.49 5.59
N SER A 36 45.13 17.61 4.96
CA SER A 36 43.82 18.23 5.12
C SER A 36 42.71 17.46 4.39
N LYS A 37 41.45 17.75 4.73
CA LYS A 37 40.26 17.12 4.14
C LYS A 37 39.31 18.16 3.58
N ILE A 38 38.73 17.85 2.42
CA ILE A 38 37.63 18.61 1.81
C ILE A 38 36.41 17.71 1.73
N VAL A 39 35.23 18.23 2.09
CA VAL A 39 33.95 17.54 1.90
C VAL A 39 33.26 18.14 0.68
N VAL A 40 32.98 17.32 -0.32
CA VAL A 40 32.15 17.68 -1.47
C VAL A 40 30.73 17.23 -1.18
N GLN A 41 29.79 18.17 -1.25
CA GLN A 41 28.37 17.95 -1.03
C GLN A 41 27.63 17.88 -2.37
N ILE A 42 26.93 16.79 -2.62
CA ILE A 42 26.13 16.60 -3.83
C ILE A 42 24.65 16.56 -3.42
N PRO A 43 23.83 17.57 -3.78
CA PRO A 43 22.41 17.54 -3.47
C PRO A 43 21.71 16.45 -4.29
N VAL A 44 20.80 15.74 -3.66
CA VAL A 44 19.99 14.68 -4.27
C VAL A 44 18.52 15.00 -4.02
N THR A 45 17.67 14.74 -5.02
CA THR A 45 16.22 14.86 -4.89
C THR A 45 15.59 13.48 -5.07
N GLY A 46 14.80 13.06 -4.08
CA GLY A 46 14.05 11.82 -4.08
C GLY A 46 12.98 11.76 -5.17
N LYS A 47 12.68 10.54 -5.60
CA LYS A 47 11.57 10.21 -6.51
C LYS A 47 10.62 9.30 -5.77
N GLN A 48 9.35 9.32 -6.18
CA GLN A 48 8.40 8.34 -5.69
C GLN A 48 8.74 6.97 -6.29
N ASP A 49 8.99 6.00 -5.45
CA ASP A 49 9.08 4.60 -5.82
C ASP A 49 7.69 3.95 -5.79
N THR A 50 7.52 2.86 -6.53
CA THR A 50 6.24 2.14 -6.59
C THR A 50 6.22 1.04 -5.53
N PRO A 51 5.20 0.97 -4.67
CA PRO A 51 5.10 -0.09 -3.69
C PRO A 51 4.85 -1.45 -4.35
N THR A 52 5.34 -2.51 -3.71
CA THR A 52 4.91 -3.89 -3.97
C THR A 52 3.79 -4.25 -3.01
N ILE A 53 2.68 -4.74 -3.55
CA ILE A 53 1.47 -5.08 -2.79
C ILE A 53 1.20 -6.59 -2.92
N SER A 54 0.94 -7.27 -1.79
CA SER A 54 0.58 -8.70 -1.75
C SER A 54 -0.45 -9.00 -0.64
N GLY A 55 -0.78 -10.27 -0.45
CA GLY A 55 -1.74 -10.72 0.57
C GLY A 55 -3.13 -11.02 -0.01
N ASP A 56 -4.15 -10.87 0.82
CA ASP A 56 -5.54 -11.17 0.47
C ASP A 56 -6.16 -10.00 -0.30
N LEU A 57 -6.23 -10.14 -1.62
CA LEU A 57 -6.82 -9.16 -2.53
C LEU A 57 -8.28 -9.48 -2.93
N ALA A 58 -8.88 -10.49 -2.30
CA ALA A 58 -10.27 -10.85 -2.51
C ALA A 58 -10.90 -11.42 -1.25
N GLY A 59 -12.22 -11.30 -1.15
CA GLY A 59 -13.03 -11.85 -0.08
C GLY A 59 -14.29 -12.52 -0.63
N VAL A 60 -14.75 -13.55 0.09
CA VAL A 60 -15.97 -14.27 -0.26
C VAL A 60 -16.84 -14.39 0.97
N VAL A 61 -18.12 -14.05 0.81
CA VAL A 61 -19.17 -14.40 1.76
C VAL A 61 -20.20 -15.29 1.07
N THR A 62 -20.90 -16.10 1.86
CA THR A 62 -21.96 -16.97 1.36
C THR A 62 -23.26 -16.61 2.06
N GLU A 63 -24.32 -16.44 1.30
CA GLU A 63 -25.68 -16.25 1.79
C GLU A 63 -26.01 -17.26 2.90
N ASP A 64 -26.64 -16.76 3.96
CA ASP A 64 -27.10 -17.51 5.13
C ASP A 64 -26.01 -18.25 5.92
N HIS A 65 -24.74 -18.09 5.55
CA HIS A 65 -23.64 -18.80 6.19
C HIS A 65 -22.88 -17.89 7.17
N LYS A 66 -22.78 -18.33 8.43
CA LYS A 66 -22.07 -17.61 9.51
C LYS A 66 -22.55 -16.16 9.70
N VAL A 67 -23.85 -15.94 9.49
CA VAL A 67 -24.51 -14.67 9.81
C VAL A 67 -24.33 -14.37 11.29
N ASP A 68 -23.87 -13.17 11.62
CA ASP A 68 -23.67 -12.75 13.01
C ASP A 68 -24.99 -12.39 13.71
N SER A 69 -24.91 -11.98 14.98
CA SER A 69 -26.09 -11.57 15.75
C SER A 69 -26.80 -10.31 15.24
N HIS A 70 -26.18 -9.57 14.31
CA HIS A 70 -26.71 -8.36 13.69
C HIS A 70 -27.27 -8.62 12.29
N GLY A 71 -27.23 -9.86 11.79
CA GLY A 71 -27.69 -10.19 10.45
C GLY A 71 -26.65 -9.96 9.35
N LEU A 72 -25.38 -9.78 9.71
CA LEU A 72 -24.31 -9.46 8.77
C LEU A 72 -23.49 -10.70 8.38
N LEU A 73 -23.16 -10.79 7.11
CA LEU A 73 -22.09 -11.65 6.58
C LEU A 73 -20.76 -10.91 6.62
N HIS A 74 -19.66 -11.63 6.83
CA HIS A 74 -18.34 -11.05 7.02
C HIS A 74 -17.27 -11.75 6.19
N ALA A 75 -16.38 -10.95 5.59
CA ALA A 75 -15.10 -11.40 5.05
C ALA A 75 -13.99 -10.48 5.58
N ASN A 76 -12.80 -11.03 5.79
CA ASN A 76 -11.64 -10.25 6.25
C ASN A 76 -10.35 -10.83 5.67
N GLY A 77 -9.30 -10.03 5.67
CA GLY A 77 -7.99 -10.46 5.19
C GLY A 77 -6.91 -9.45 5.55
N LYS A 78 -5.71 -9.69 5.01
CA LYS A 78 -4.55 -8.84 5.24
C LYS A 78 -3.84 -8.53 3.93
N ILE A 79 -3.57 -7.26 3.69
CA ILE A 79 -2.72 -6.77 2.60
C ILE A 79 -1.38 -6.35 3.19
N ASP A 80 -0.31 -6.75 2.51
CA ASP A 80 1.06 -6.36 2.83
C ASP A 80 1.57 -5.36 1.79
N VAL A 81 2.25 -4.31 2.25
CA VAL A 81 2.84 -3.25 1.42
C VAL A 81 4.33 -3.16 1.73
N ILE A 82 5.15 -3.24 0.68
CA ILE A 82 6.58 -2.97 0.76
C ILE A 82 6.87 -1.79 -0.17
N ASP A 83 7.18 -0.66 0.43
CA ASP A 83 7.55 0.57 -0.26
C ASP A 83 9.00 0.94 0.06
N PRO A 84 9.88 1.14 -0.95
CA PRO A 84 11.22 1.66 -0.72
C PRO A 84 11.24 3.01 0.00
N ASP A 85 10.20 3.84 -0.15
CA ASP A 85 10.13 5.17 0.42
C ASP A 85 9.88 5.17 1.93
N GLN A 86 10.54 6.10 2.63
CA GLN A 86 10.49 6.14 4.08
C GLN A 86 9.07 6.42 4.59
N ASN A 87 8.57 5.51 5.44
CA ASN A 87 7.25 5.55 6.08
C ASN A 87 6.07 5.39 5.09
N GLU A 88 6.28 4.77 3.94
CA GLU A 88 5.22 4.53 2.95
C GLU A 88 4.83 3.04 2.80
N SER A 89 5.53 2.13 3.51
CA SER A 89 5.21 0.69 3.62
C SER A 89 3.97 0.43 4.50
N SER A 90 2.83 1.01 4.17
CA SER A 90 1.56 0.83 4.88
C SER A 90 0.36 1.14 3.99
N MET A 91 -0.82 0.71 4.41
CA MET A 91 -2.07 1.10 3.77
C MET A 91 -2.54 2.45 4.30
N LYS A 92 -3.29 3.19 3.49
CA LYS A 92 -4.04 4.34 3.96
C LYS A 92 -5.35 3.85 4.61
N PRO A 93 -5.63 4.20 5.89
CA PRO A 93 -6.87 3.80 6.53
C PRO A 93 -8.10 4.40 5.84
N GLU A 94 -9.03 3.56 5.42
CA GLU A 94 -10.20 3.98 4.64
C GLU A 94 -11.44 3.16 5.02
N VAL A 95 -12.61 3.79 4.87
CA VAL A 95 -13.93 3.13 4.96
C VAL A 95 -14.69 3.47 3.69
N LEU A 96 -15.07 2.45 2.93
CA LEU A 96 -15.65 2.55 1.61
C LEU A 96 -17.02 1.87 1.60
N ALA A 97 -18.05 2.62 1.17
CA ALA A 97 -19.37 2.07 0.93
C ALA A 97 -19.43 1.46 -0.48
N GLY A 98 -19.84 0.20 -0.56
CA GLY A 98 -20.12 -0.48 -1.81
C GLY A 98 -21.57 -0.33 -2.24
N LYS A 99 -21.94 -1.08 -3.27
CA LYS A 99 -23.33 -1.27 -3.71
C LYS A 99 -24.11 -2.17 -2.75
N TYR A 100 -23.48 -3.19 -2.17
CA TYR A 100 -24.13 -4.17 -1.30
C TYR A 100 -23.62 -4.07 0.13
N GLY A 101 -22.29 -4.12 0.32
CA GLY A 101 -21.68 -4.04 1.64
C GLY A 101 -20.82 -2.79 1.84
N SER A 102 -20.02 -2.80 2.91
CA SER A 102 -18.97 -1.82 3.12
C SER A 102 -17.66 -2.49 3.54
N LEU A 103 -16.56 -1.84 3.16
CA LEU A 103 -15.20 -2.27 3.43
C LEU A 103 -14.54 -1.24 4.36
N SER A 104 -13.81 -1.70 5.36
CA SER A 104 -12.82 -0.90 6.08
C SER A 104 -11.45 -1.53 5.98
N ILE A 105 -10.39 -0.72 5.90
CA ILE A 105 -9.01 -1.17 6.00
C ILE A 105 -8.23 -0.26 6.96
N ASP A 106 -7.38 -0.84 7.80
CA ASP A 106 -6.50 -0.10 8.70
C ASP A 106 -5.11 0.15 8.10
N ALA A 107 -4.26 0.89 8.83
CA ALA A 107 -2.92 1.27 8.35
C ALA A 107 -2.01 0.05 8.18
N ASP A 108 -2.22 -0.97 9.01
CA ASP A 108 -1.47 -2.21 8.92
C ASP A 108 -1.92 -3.03 7.70
N GLY A 109 -3.09 -2.75 7.13
CA GLY A 109 -3.66 -3.46 5.97
C GLY A 109 -4.63 -4.57 6.34
N HIS A 110 -5.09 -4.66 7.60
CA HIS A 110 -6.21 -5.53 7.94
C HIS A 110 -7.50 -4.92 7.39
N TRP A 111 -8.18 -5.67 6.54
CA TRP A 111 -9.45 -5.26 5.99
C TRP A 111 -10.61 -6.14 6.48
N GLN A 112 -11.79 -5.53 6.56
CA GLN A 112 -13.04 -6.16 6.93
C GLN A 112 -14.12 -5.68 5.97
N TYR A 113 -14.85 -6.63 5.41
CA TYR A 113 -16.04 -6.41 4.60
C TYR A 113 -17.24 -6.98 5.34
N HIS A 114 -18.34 -6.22 5.37
CA HIS A 114 -19.61 -6.73 5.88
C HIS A 114 -20.77 -6.34 4.97
N VAL A 115 -21.78 -7.22 4.91
CA VAL A 115 -22.99 -7.03 4.12
C VAL A 115 -24.20 -7.61 4.83
N ASP A 116 -25.34 -6.94 4.72
CA ASP A 116 -26.61 -7.38 5.31
C ASP A 116 -27.14 -8.60 4.56
N ASN A 117 -27.25 -9.73 5.26
CA ASN A 117 -27.72 -10.98 4.69
C ASN A 117 -29.17 -10.90 4.20
N SER A 118 -29.97 -9.99 4.75
CA SER A 118 -31.40 -9.86 4.45
C SER A 118 -31.72 -9.09 3.16
N LEU A 119 -30.70 -8.54 2.48
CA LEU A 119 -30.89 -7.82 1.22
C LEU A 119 -31.53 -8.74 0.18
N SER A 120 -32.59 -8.25 -0.48
CA SER A 120 -33.42 -9.07 -1.37
C SER A 120 -32.69 -9.66 -2.57
N ASN A 121 -31.63 -8.99 -3.04
CA ASN A 121 -30.76 -9.47 -4.10
C ASN A 121 -29.75 -10.53 -3.62
N ILE A 122 -29.41 -10.55 -2.34
CA ILE A 122 -28.61 -11.61 -1.71
C ILE A 122 -29.49 -12.82 -1.46
N GLN A 123 -30.69 -12.61 -0.91
CA GLN A 123 -31.70 -13.66 -0.69
C GLN A 123 -32.29 -14.26 -1.98
N ALA A 124 -31.96 -13.67 -3.13
CA ALA A 124 -32.33 -14.17 -4.45
C ALA A 124 -31.21 -14.99 -5.10
N LEU A 125 -30.07 -15.16 -4.42
CA LEU A 125 -28.99 -15.98 -4.91
C LEU A 125 -29.37 -17.45 -4.87
N THR A 126 -28.70 -18.20 -5.72
CA THR A 126 -28.78 -19.64 -5.85
C THR A 126 -27.36 -20.16 -5.88
N SER A 127 -27.18 -21.48 -5.73
CA SER A 127 -25.86 -22.12 -5.80
C SER A 127 -25.09 -21.92 -7.13
N ALA A 128 -25.73 -21.33 -8.14
CA ALA A 128 -25.15 -21.05 -9.46
C ALA A 128 -24.94 -19.55 -9.74
N THR A 129 -25.26 -18.65 -8.81
CA THR A 129 -25.22 -17.20 -9.03
C THR A 129 -24.42 -16.50 -7.95
N SER A 130 -23.76 -15.39 -8.31
CA SER A 130 -23.04 -14.53 -7.38
C SER A 130 -23.20 -13.05 -7.72
N LEU A 131 -23.03 -12.21 -6.71
CA LEU A 131 -22.81 -10.77 -6.86
C LEU A 131 -21.34 -10.45 -6.64
N HIS A 132 -20.87 -9.39 -7.30
CA HIS A 132 -19.49 -8.92 -7.18
C HIS A 132 -19.45 -7.43 -6.83
N GLU A 133 -18.46 -7.05 -6.03
CA GLU A 133 -18.08 -5.66 -5.75
C GLU A 133 -16.57 -5.49 -5.85
N SER A 134 -16.13 -4.31 -6.27
CA SER A 134 -14.71 -3.96 -6.29
C SER A 134 -14.52 -2.65 -5.55
N PHE A 135 -13.54 -2.61 -4.65
CA PHE A 135 -13.15 -1.44 -3.88
C PHE A 135 -11.76 -0.98 -4.32
N VAL A 136 -11.58 0.32 -4.54
CA VAL A 136 -10.25 0.91 -4.78
C VAL A 136 -9.75 1.49 -3.46
N ILE A 137 -8.78 0.81 -2.87
CA ILE A 137 -8.05 1.21 -1.66
C ILE A 137 -6.69 1.79 -2.05
N HIS A 138 -6.01 2.43 -1.11
CA HIS A 138 -4.75 3.11 -1.39
C HIS A 138 -3.68 2.73 -0.37
N THR A 139 -2.44 2.61 -0.84
CA THR A 139 -1.25 2.65 0.02
C THR A 139 -1.03 4.05 0.57
N GLN A 140 -0.09 4.20 1.51
CA GLN A 140 0.20 5.47 2.16
C GLN A 140 0.71 6.56 1.19
N ASP A 141 1.40 6.18 0.12
CA ASP A 141 1.83 7.07 -0.97
C ASP A 141 0.70 7.43 -1.97
N GLY A 142 -0.48 6.80 -1.83
CA GLY A 142 -1.62 6.99 -2.70
C GLY A 142 -1.67 6.06 -3.92
N THR A 143 -0.78 5.08 -4.04
CA THR A 143 -0.87 4.05 -5.09
C THR A 143 -2.18 3.24 -4.93
N PRO A 144 -3.03 3.17 -5.97
CA PRO A 144 -4.32 2.49 -5.88
C PRO A 144 -4.17 0.97 -6.02
N GLN A 145 -4.99 0.23 -5.27
CA GLN A 145 -5.13 -1.23 -5.36
C GLN A 145 -6.62 -1.62 -5.36
N THR A 146 -6.98 -2.61 -6.16
CA THR A 146 -8.34 -3.16 -6.18
C THR A 146 -8.47 -4.34 -5.22
N LEU A 147 -9.56 -4.35 -4.44
CA LEU A 147 -9.99 -5.47 -3.61
C LEU A 147 -11.37 -5.96 -4.08
N ASP A 148 -11.47 -7.24 -4.42
CA ASP A 148 -12.69 -7.83 -5.02
C ASP A 148 -13.48 -8.69 -4.02
N MET A 149 -14.77 -8.39 -3.87
CA MET A 149 -15.70 -9.15 -3.04
C MET A 149 -16.64 -9.99 -3.90
N THR A 150 -16.87 -11.22 -3.48
CA THR A 150 -17.90 -12.10 -4.02
C THR A 150 -18.91 -12.46 -2.94
N ILE A 151 -20.19 -12.29 -3.27
CA ILE A 151 -21.32 -12.71 -2.43
C ILE A 151 -22.02 -13.81 -3.23
N GLY A 152 -22.03 -15.03 -2.71
CA GLY A 152 -22.59 -16.19 -3.39
C GLY A 152 -23.46 -17.05 -2.51
#